data_AF-A0A5C7V8W8-F1
#
_entry.id   AF-A0A5C7V8W8-F1
#
_cell.length_a   1.000
_cell.length_b   1.000
_cell.length_c   1.000
_cell.angle_alpha   90.00
_cell.angle_beta   90.00
_cell.angle_gamma   90.00
#
_symmetry.space_group_name_H-M   'P 1'
#
loop_
_entity.id
_entity.type
_entity.pdbx_description
1 polymer ?
#
loop_
_entity_poly.entity_id
_entity_poly.type
_entity_poly.pdbx_seq_one_letter_code
_entity_poly.pdbx_strand_id
1 'polypeptide(L)'
;TYDETISRALDVFEKVNRDIPLKGLHWFFDHAETISKRSIDRIAALGGGVAVQHRMAYQGEYFVERYGARAAEATPPIKTMLEAGVPVSAGTDATRVASYNPWVAMSWMITGRTVGGLQLTPQANCLDRETALRMLTEKVTWFSDEQGRKGRIEAGLYADLMVPDRDLFGCPESEIADISSLLTVVGGRVVWGAGEFRDFDDAPPPPAMPDWSPVRRWGGYGAWGADGAPLQARMKQAAAACACASACGVHGHAHAKAWASETPGGNDAGFWGALGCACWAV
;
A
#
# COMPACT_ATOMS: atom_id res chain seq x y z
N THR A 1 2.32 -14.49 -10.19
CA THR A 1 3.22 -15.29 -11.03
C THR A 1 4.45 -15.70 -10.25
N TYR A 2 4.71 -17.00 -10.18
CA TYR A 2 5.89 -17.57 -9.51
C TYR A 2 7.07 -17.72 -10.49
N ASP A 3 8.30 -17.79 -9.96
CA ASP A 3 9.53 -17.87 -10.76
C ASP A 3 9.56 -19.05 -11.73
N GLU A 4 8.96 -20.19 -11.39
CA GLU A 4 8.87 -21.36 -12.28
C GLU A 4 8.07 -21.09 -13.56
N THR A 5 7.17 -20.10 -13.52
CA THR A 5 6.43 -19.65 -14.70
C THR A 5 7.22 -18.56 -15.43
N ILE A 6 7.80 -17.61 -14.69
CA ILE A 6 8.60 -16.51 -15.24
C ILE A 6 9.81 -17.06 -16.01
N SER A 7 10.56 -17.99 -15.42
CA SER A 7 11.75 -18.59 -16.03
C SER A 7 11.44 -19.29 -17.35
N ARG A 8 10.35 -20.05 -17.44
CA ARG A 8 9.90 -20.72 -18.67
C ARG A 8 9.44 -19.72 -19.74
N ALA A 9 8.71 -18.68 -19.34
CA ALA A 9 8.31 -17.62 -20.27
C ALA A 9 9.53 -16.84 -20.79
N LEU A 10 10.52 -16.57 -19.93
CA LEU A 10 11.77 -15.95 -20.32
C LEU A 10 12.57 -16.81 -21.30
N ASP A 11 12.57 -18.14 -21.17
CA ASP A 11 13.21 -19.02 -22.17
C ASP A 11 12.62 -18.81 -23.57
N VAL A 12 11.30 -18.59 -23.64
CA VAL A 12 10.60 -18.26 -24.90
C VAL A 12 10.94 -16.84 -25.35
N PHE A 13 10.89 -15.86 -24.45
CA PHE A 13 11.16 -14.45 -24.80
C PHE A 13 12.58 -14.26 -25.31
N GLU A 14 13.57 -14.90 -24.68
CA GLU A 14 14.96 -14.87 -25.15
C GLU A 14 15.11 -15.53 -26.51
N LYS A 15 14.45 -16.67 -26.74
CA LYS A 15 14.46 -17.33 -28.05
C LYS A 15 13.87 -16.43 -29.14
N VAL A 16 12.71 -15.83 -28.87
CA VAL A 16 12.04 -14.91 -29.81
C VAL A 16 12.88 -13.66 -30.04
N ASN A 17 13.46 -13.07 -28.99
CA ASN A 17 14.24 -11.83 -29.07
C ASN A 17 15.49 -11.94 -29.96
N ARG A 18 16.03 -13.15 -30.16
CA ARG A 18 17.14 -13.38 -31.11
C ARG A 18 16.73 -13.18 -32.57
N ASP A 19 15.49 -13.52 -32.90
CA ASP A 19 14.98 -13.49 -34.27
C ASP A 19 14.15 -12.22 -34.51
N ILE A 20 13.41 -11.77 -33.50
CA ILE A 20 12.52 -10.61 -33.52
C ILE A 20 12.79 -9.79 -32.24
N PRO A 21 13.58 -8.72 -32.31
CA PRO A 21 13.93 -7.92 -31.14
C PRO A 21 12.70 -7.36 -30.41
N LEU A 22 12.65 -7.55 -29.10
CA LEU A 22 11.62 -7.02 -28.20
C LEU A 22 11.89 -5.57 -27.77
N LYS A 23 13.04 -5.02 -28.15
CA LYS A 23 13.46 -3.66 -27.78
C LYS A 23 12.41 -2.64 -28.21
N GLY A 24 11.97 -1.81 -27.27
CA GLY A 24 10.95 -0.78 -27.49
C GLY A 24 9.52 -1.24 -27.26
N LEU A 25 9.29 -2.54 -26.98
CA LEU A 25 8.01 -3.03 -26.48
C LEU A 25 8.00 -2.96 -24.95
N HIS A 26 6.98 -2.35 -24.36
CA HIS A 26 6.77 -2.36 -22.91
C HIS A 26 6.07 -3.66 -22.47
N TRP A 27 6.74 -4.80 -22.66
CA TRP A 27 6.27 -6.09 -22.16
C TRP A 27 6.64 -6.26 -20.68
N PHE A 28 5.83 -6.97 -19.91
CA PHE A 28 6.07 -7.16 -18.48
C PHE A 28 5.43 -8.44 -17.93
N PHE A 29 5.85 -8.82 -16.73
CA PHE A 29 5.17 -9.82 -15.91
C PHE A 29 4.33 -9.18 -14.82
N ASP A 30 3.13 -9.72 -14.60
CA ASP A 30 2.30 -9.37 -13.45
C ASP A 30 2.65 -10.20 -12.20
N HIS A 31 2.42 -9.59 -11.05
CA HIS A 31 2.62 -10.05 -9.68
C HIS A 31 4.08 -10.32 -9.28
N ALA A 32 4.73 -11.29 -9.94
CA ALA A 32 6.09 -11.73 -9.67
C ALA A 32 6.41 -12.05 -8.20
N GLU A 33 5.50 -12.70 -7.45
CA GLU A 33 5.62 -12.88 -6.00
C GLU A 33 6.94 -13.55 -5.58
N THR A 34 7.35 -14.64 -6.22
CA THR A 34 8.57 -15.38 -5.82
C THR A 34 9.71 -15.24 -6.82
N ILE A 35 9.70 -14.18 -7.64
CA ILE A 35 10.69 -13.99 -8.70
C ILE A 35 12.13 -14.09 -8.17
N SER A 36 12.96 -14.88 -8.85
CA SER A 36 14.36 -15.04 -8.47
C SER A 36 15.21 -13.88 -8.99
N LYS A 37 16.33 -13.61 -8.32
CA LYS A 37 17.33 -12.62 -8.82
C LYS A 37 17.75 -12.91 -10.27
N ARG A 38 17.93 -14.18 -10.62
CA ARG A 38 18.27 -14.59 -11.99
C ARG A 38 17.20 -14.14 -12.99
N SER A 39 15.92 -14.31 -12.66
CA SER A 39 14.82 -13.85 -13.53
C SER A 39 14.73 -12.33 -13.60
N ILE A 40 14.98 -11.62 -12.49
CA ILE A 40 15.08 -10.14 -12.49
C ILE A 40 16.17 -9.68 -13.46
N ASP A 41 17.38 -10.26 -13.36
CA ASP A 41 18.52 -9.91 -14.22
C ASP A 41 18.21 -10.17 -15.71
N ARG A 42 17.49 -11.26 -16.02
CA ARG A 42 17.04 -11.59 -17.39
C ARG A 42 16.00 -10.60 -17.92
N ILE A 43 15.03 -10.21 -17.09
CA ILE A 43 14.02 -9.20 -17.45
C ILE A 43 14.71 -7.87 -17.77
N ALA A 44 15.63 -7.43 -16.91
CA ALA A 44 16.41 -6.21 -17.12
C ALA A 44 17.20 -6.24 -18.44
N ALA A 45 17.88 -7.36 -18.72
CA ALA A 45 18.69 -7.52 -19.94
C ALA A 45 17.85 -7.45 -21.23
N LEU A 46 16.59 -7.86 -21.18
CA LEU A 46 15.66 -7.84 -22.31
C LEU A 46 14.80 -6.56 -22.38
N GLY A 47 14.94 -5.64 -21.42
CA GLY A 47 14.18 -4.39 -21.36
C GLY A 47 12.70 -4.56 -20.99
N GLY A 48 12.33 -5.64 -20.30
CA GLY A 48 10.97 -5.87 -19.80
C GLY A 48 10.73 -5.24 -18.43
N GLY A 49 9.47 -5.20 -18.00
CA GLY A 49 9.05 -4.68 -16.70
C GLY A 49 8.41 -5.71 -15.78
N VAL A 50 8.06 -5.28 -14.57
CA VAL A 50 7.27 -6.05 -13.60
C VAL A 50 6.20 -5.16 -12.94
N ALA A 51 4.94 -5.56 -13.02
CA ALA A 51 3.85 -4.90 -12.29
C ALA A 51 3.51 -5.74 -11.06
N VAL A 52 3.63 -5.17 -9.86
CA VAL A 52 3.44 -5.88 -8.59
C VAL A 52 2.09 -5.52 -7.99
N GLN A 53 1.37 -6.51 -7.46
CA GLN A 53 0.10 -6.24 -6.77
C GLN A 53 0.13 -6.68 -5.31
N HIS A 54 -0.54 -5.90 -4.46
CA HIS A 54 -0.50 -6.00 -3.00
C HIS A 54 -1.30 -7.17 -2.41
N ARG A 55 -1.45 -8.27 -3.16
CA ARG A 55 -2.08 -9.51 -2.67
C ARG A 55 -1.44 -10.00 -1.37
N MET A 56 -0.12 -9.85 -1.24
CA MET A 56 0.63 -10.26 -0.04
C MET A 56 0.25 -9.46 1.21
N ALA A 57 -0.38 -8.28 1.07
CA ALA A 57 -0.98 -7.59 2.20
C ALA A 57 -2.13 -8.38 2.83
N TYR A 58 -2.84 -9.20 2.06
CA TYR A 58 -4.00 -9.98 2.52
C TYR A 58 -3.69 -11.45 2.78
N GLN A 59 -2.69 -12.00 2.09
CA GLN A 59 -2.41 -13.44 2.09
C GLN A 59 -1.02 -13.78 2.64
N GLY A 60 -0.33 -12.81 3.24
CA GLY A 60 1.01 -12.99 3.79
C GLY A 60 1.05 -14.09 4.86
N GLU A 61 0.04 -14.15 5.73
CA GLU A 61 -0.08 -15.18 6.78
C GLU A 61 -0.13 -16.58 6.18
N TYR A 62 -1.01 -16.80 5.19
CA TYR A 62 -1.14 -18.08 4.50
C TYR A 62 0.14 -18.45 3.75
N PHE A 63 0.81 -17.47 3.15
CA PHE A 63 2.08 -17.70 2.49
C PHE A 63 3.16 -18.13 3.48
N VAL A 64 3.25 -17.47 4.64
CA VAL A 64 4.20 -17.81 5.71
C VAL A 64 3.92 -19.21 6.26
N GLU A 65 2.66 -19.57 6.47
CA GLU A 65 2.28 -20.92 6.90
C GLU A 65 2.77 -21.99 5.92
N ARG A 66 2.64 -21.73 4.61
CA ARG A 66 2.96 -22.69 3.57
C ARG A 66 4.44 -22.78 3.20
N TYR A 67 5.13 -21.64 3.17
CA TYR A 67 6.50 -21.52 2.63
C TYR A 67 7.53 -21.03 3.65
N GLY A 68 7.09 -20.62 4.83
CA GLY A 68 7.92 -20.12 5.92
C GLY A 68 8.18 -18.62 5.84
N ALA A 69 8.45 -18.03 7.02
CA ALA A 69 8.70 -16.59 7.17
C ALA A 69 9.86 -16.08 6.31
N ARG A 70 10.94 -16.86 6.23
CA ARG A 70 12.13 -16.47 5.46
C ARG A 70 11.87 -16.35 3.96
N ALA A 71 10.98 -17.17 3.39
CA ALA A 71 10.60 -17.04 1.99
C ALA A 71 9.76 -15.78 1.76
N ALA A 72 8.90 -15.43 2.71
CA ALA A 72 8.06 -14.25 2.67
C ALA A 72 8.84 -12.92 2.64
N GLU A 73 10.00 -12.85 3.30
CA GLU A 73 10.84 -11.63 3.35
C GLU A 73 11.24 -11.09 1.98
N ALA A 74 11.28 -11.96 0.96
CA ALA A 74 11.63 -11.64 -0.42
C ALA A 74 10.45 -11.76 -1.39
N THR A 75 9.20 -11.70 -0.90
CA THR A 75 8.00 -12.01 -1.71
C THR A 75 6.98 -10.87 -1.72
N PRO A 76 6.89 -10.06 -2.79
CA PRO A 76 7.86 -9.89 -3.88
C PRO A 76 9.04 -8.98 -3.48
N PRO A 77 10.22 -9.13 -4.12
CA PRO A 77 11.42 -8.38 -3.77
C PRO A 77 11.45 -7.00 -4.47
N ILE A 78 10.46 -6.13 -4.20
CA ILE A 78 10.22 -4.88 -4.94
C ILE A 78 11.46 -3.97 -4.97
N LYS A 79 12.11 -3.76 -3.82
CA LYS A 79 13.31 -2.93 -3.72
C LYS A 79 14.44 -3.46 -4.60
N THR A 80 14.69 -4.77 -4.60
CA THR A 80 15.70 -5.41 -5.45
C THR A 80 15.40 -5.25 -6.93
N MET A 81 14.13 -5.33 -7.35
CA MET A 81 13.75 -5.11 -8.74
C MET A 81 14.03 -3.67 -9.18
N LEU A 82 13.72 -2.69 -8.32
CA LEU A 82 14.02 -1.27 -8.57
C LEU A 82 15.54 -1.02 -8.65
N GLU A 83 16.32 -1.59 -7.73
CA GLU A 83 17.79 -1.47 -7.71
C GLU A 83 18.45 -2.13 -8.94
N ALA A 84 17.83 -3.16 -9.51
CA ALA A 84 18.27 -3.80 -10.74
C ALA A 84 17.95 -2.98 -12.01
N GLY A 85 17.27 -1.84 -11.89
CA GLY A 85 16.90 -0.97 -13.00
C GLY A 85 15.74 -1.49 -13.85
N VAL A 86 15.00 -2.50 -13.37
CA VAL A 86 13.78 -2.98 -14.03
C VAL A 86 12.70 -1.90 -13.90
N PRO A 87 11.94 -1.59 -14.96
CA PRO A 87 10.69 -0.85 -14.83
C PRO A 87 9.74 -1.62 -13.90
N VAL A 88 9.46 -1.07 -12.72
CA VAL A 88 8.52 -1.66 -11.75
C VAL A 88 7.39 -0.68 -11.47
N SER A 89 6.16 -1.18 -11.39
CA SER A 89 5.00 -0.43 -10.90
C SER A 89 4.21 -1.24 -9.87
N ALA A 90 3.29 -0.57 -9.17
CA ALA A 90 2.36 -1.21 -8.27
C ALA A 90 0.93 -1.15 -8.81
N GLY A 91 0.11 -2.13 -8.43
CA GLY A 91 -1.30 -2.20 -8.77
C GLY A 91 -2.11 -2.95 -7.72
N THR A 92 -3.42 -2.99 -7.92
CA THR A 92 -4.34 -3.65 -6.99
C THR A 92 -4.71 -5.07 -7.41
N ASP A 93 -4.83 -5.32 -8.72
CA ASP A 93 -5.48 -6.54 -9.24
C ASP A 93 -6.81 -6.81 -8.50
N ALA A 94 -7.58 -5.73 -8.33
CA ALA A 94 -8.79 -5.70 -7.52
C ALA A 94 -9.85 -6.70 -8.02
N THR A 95 -10.89 -6.89 -7.22
CA THR A 95 -12.07 -7.77 -7.45
C THR A 95 -11.83 -9.27 -7.27
N ARG A 96 -10.60 -9.77 -7.46
CA ARG A 96 -10.29 -11.21 -7.33
C ARG A 96 -9.33 -11.55 -6.20
N VAL A 97 -8.26 -10.77 -6.02
CA VAL A 97 -7.15 -11.14 -5.10
C VAL A 97 -6.86 -10.13 -4.00
N ALA A 98 -7.26 -8.86 -4.17
CA ALA A 98 -7.06 -7.80 -3.19
C ALA A 98 -8.16 -6.72 -3.28
N SER A 99 -8.11 -5.74 -2.37
CA SER A 99 -8.97 -4.55 -2.42
C SER A 99 -8.59 -3.63 -3.58
N TYR A 100 -9.55 -2.85 -4.08
CA TYR A 100 -9.25 -1.75 -5.00
C TYR A 100 -8.65 -0.52 -4.31
N ASN A 101 -8.56 -0.50 -2.97
CA ASN A 101 -8.01 0.63 -2.23
C ASN A 101 -6.48 0.74 -2.42
N PRO A 102 -5.97 1.76 -3.15
CA PRO A 102 -4.54 1.92 -3.40
C PRO A 102 -3.74 2.22 -2.12
N TRP A 103 -4.38 2.78 -1.10
CA TRP A 103 -3.73 3.11 0.17
C TRP A 103 -3.32 1.88 0.97
N VAL A 104 -4.03 0.76 0.82
CA VAL A 104 -3.59 -0.53 1.40
C VAL A 104 -2.32 -1.01 0.71
N ALA A 105 -2.24 -0.89 -0.62
CA ALA A 105 -1.02 -1.22 -1.37
C ALA A 105 0.17 -0.36 -0.92
N MET A 106 -0.08 0.94 -0.74
CA MET A 106 0.92 1.90 -0.30
C MET A 106 1.39 1.60 1.13
N SER A 107 0.47 1.37 2.07
CA SER A 107 0.77 0.95 3.44
C SER A 107 1.59 -0.32 3.47
N TRP A 108 1.23 -1.33 2.67
CA TRP A 108 1.97 -2.59 2.59
C TRP A 108 3.40 -2.39 2.07
N MET A 109 3.61 -1.62 1.00
CA MET A 109 4.96 -1.34 0.47
C MET A 109 5.84 -0.55 1.44
N ILE A 110 5.26 0.36 2.22
CA ILE A 110 5.97 1.24 3.16
C ILE A 110 6.29 0.51 4.47
N THR A 111 5.33 -0.23 5.02
CA THR A 111 5.46 -0.85 6.34
C THR A 111 5.95 -2.29 6.29
N GLY A 112 5.81 -2.97 5.13
CA GLY A 112 6.08 -4.39 4.99
C GLY A 112 5.10 -5.29 5.75
N ARG A 113 3.96 -4.75 6.21
CA ARG A 113 2.98 -5.48 7.02
C ARG A 113 1.76 -5.92 6.23
N THR A 114 1.21 -7.07 6.60
CA THR A 114 -0.12 -7.50 6.18
C THR A 114 -1.21 -6.65 6.84
N VAL A 115 -2.43 -6.72 6.32
CA VAL A 115 -3.64 -6.15 6.94
C VAL A 115 -3.90 -6.79 8.31
N GLY A 116 -3.47 -8.04 8.52
CA GLY A 116 -3.52 -8.73 9.81
C GLY A 116 -2.42 -8.31 10.80
N GLY A 117 -1.48 -7.45 10.39
CA GLY A 117 -0.39 -6.93 11.22
C GLY A 117 0.90 -7.76 11.23
N LEU A 118 0.93 -8.88 10.50
CA LEU A 118 2.14 -9.70 10.35
C LEU A 118 3.21 -8.89 9.61
N GLN A 119 4.42 -8.80 10.19
CA GLN A 119 5.59 -8.25 9.49
C GLN A 119 6.06 -9.27 8.46
N LEU A 120 5.81 -8.98 7.18
CA LEU A 120 6.16 -9.85 6.06
C LEU A 120 7.54 -9.50 5.49
N THR A 121 7.76 -8.21 5.22
CA THR A 121 8.98 -7.69 4.59
C THR A 121 9.83 -6.99 5.64
N PRO A 122 11.13 -7.30 5.79
CA PRO A 122 12.00 -6.56 6.70
C PRO A 122 12.05 -5.08 6.33
N GLN A 123 12.14 -4.18 7.31
CA GLN A 123 12.12 -2.74 7.06
C GLN A 123 13.18 -2.26 6.06
N ALA A 124 14.34 -2.92 6.02
CA ALA A 124 15.41 -2.62 5.07
C ALA A 124 15.01 -2.86 3.59
N ASN A 125 13.98 -3.68 3.35
CA ASN A 125 13.45 -4.03 2.04
C ASN A 125 12.15 -3.29 1.69
N CYS A 126 11.59 -2.51 2.64
CA CYS A 126 10.44 -1.66 2.40
C CYS A 126 10.81 -0.42 1.57
N LEU A 127 9.81 0.19 0.94
CA LEU A 127 9.98 1.43 0.20
C LEU A 127 9.76 2.64 1.10
N ASP A 128 10.43 3.75 0.80
CA ASP A 128 10.03 5.04 1.35
C ASP A 128 8.69 5.51 0.73
N ARG A 129 8.07 6.53 1.35
CA ARG A 129 6.75 7.02 0.95
C ARG A 129 6.73 7.62 -0.46
N GLU A 130 7.80 8.31 -0.86
CA GLU A 130 7.88 8.93 -2.18
C GLU A 130 7.98 7.86 -3.27
N THR A 131 8.86 6.88 -3.07
CA THR A 131 9.02 5.74 -3.97
C THR A 131 7.70 4.98 -4.09
N ALA A 132 7.01 4.69 -2.98
CA ALA A 132 5.71 4.03 -2.98
C ALA A 132 4.62 4.84 -3.72
N LEU A 133 4.59 6.17 -3.57
CA LEU A 133 3.69 7.05 -4.31
C LEU A 133 3.97 7.02 -5.82
N ARG A 134 5.25 7.09 -6.20
CA ARG A 134 5.68 7.02 -7.62
C ARG A 134 5.36 5.68 -8.26
N MET A 135 5.36 4.58 -7.49
CA MET A 135 4.97 3.25 -7.97
C MET A 135 3.51 3.16 -8.45
N LEU A 136 2.62 3.96 -7.85
CA LEU A 136 1.19 4.02 -8.18
C LEU A 136 0.81 5.21 -9.09
N THR A 137 1.77 6.09 -9.41
CA THR A 137 1.54 7.29 -10.22
C THR A 137 2.49 7.32 -11.43
N GLU A 138 3.68 7.87 -11.27
CA GLU A 138 4.66 8.04 -12.36
C GLU A 138 5.06 6.73 -13.02
N LYS A 139 5.48 5.72 -12.25
CA LYS A 139 6.08 4.50 -12.78
C LYS A 139 5.08 3.63 -13.54
N VAL A 140 3.79 3.71 -13.21
CA VAL A 140 2.73 2.97 -13.90
C VAL A 140 2.60 3.39 -15.37
N THR A 141 2.98 4.63 -15.70
CA THR A 141 2.85 5.17 -17.06
C THR A 141 3.73 4.45 -18.09
N TRP A 142 4.80 3.78 -17.65
CA TRP A 142 5.59 2.91 -18.52
C TRP A 142 4.76 1.72 -19.02
N PHE A 143 3.87 1.18 -18.18
CA PHE A 143 3.08 -0.01 -18.48
C PHE A 143 1.88 0.29 -19.39
N SER A 144 1.57 1.56 -19.61
CA SER A 144 0.45 2.02 -20.42
C SER A 144 0.84 2.91 -21.60
N ASP A 145 2.13 3.05 -21.89
CA ASP A 145 2.65 3.94 -22.95
C ASP A 145 2.24 5.42 -22.78
N GLU A 146 2.15 5.88 -21.52
CA GLU A 146 1.66 7.22 -21.17
C GLU A 146 2.68 8.09 -20.45
N GLN A 147 3.96 7.72 -20.52
CA GLN A 147 5.05 8.55 -20.02
C GLN A 147 4.99 9.94 -20.66
N GLY A 148 5.20 10.98 -19.85
CA GLY A 148 5.11 12.36 -20.31
C GLY A 148 3.69 12.81 -20.68
N ARG A 149 2.66 12.04 -20.32
CA ARG A 149 1.24 12.44 -20.45
C ARG A 149 0.53 12.60 -19.11
N LYS A 150 0.87 11.78 -18.12
CA LYS A 150 0.28 11.79 -16.76
C LYS A 150 1.24 11.25 -15.70
N GLY A 151 0.76 11.08 -14.47
CA GLY A 151 1.50 10.45 -13.37
C GLY A 151 2.37 11.40 -12.56
N ARG A 152 2.46 12.67 -12.95
CA ARG A 152 3.08 13.76 -12.19
C ARG A 152 2.23 15.03 -12.29
N ILE A 153 2.36 15.91 -11.31
CA ILE A 153 1.78 17.26 -11.36
C ILE A 153 2.83 18.17 -11.99
N GLU A 154 2.73 18.37 -13.30
CA GLU A 154 3.71 19.10 -14.11
C GLU A 154 3.00 19.77 -15.30
N ALA A 155 3.41 20.97 -15.68
CA ALA A 155 2.79 21.68 -16.81
C ALA A 155 2.96 20.89 -18.12
N GLY A 156 1.87 20.78 -18.88
CA GLY A 156 1.82 20.00 -20.13
C GLY A 156 1.33 18.56 -19.97
N LEU A 157 1.18 18.06 -18.73
CA LEU A 157 0.54 16.77 -18.45
C LEU A 157 -0.97 16.94 -18.24
N TYR A 158 -1.71 15.83 -18.23
CA TYR A 158 -3.11 15.84 -17.84
C TYR A 158 -3.29 16.36 -16.41
N ALA A 159 -4.33 17.16 -16.22
CA ALA A 159 -4.78 17.60 -14.90
C ALA A 159 -5.53 16.46 -14.19
N ASP A 160 -4.79 15.37 -13.92
CA ASP A 160 -5.21 14.22 -13.13
C ASP A 160 -4.56 14.34 -11.75
N LEU A 161 -5.35 14.71 -10.73
CA LEU A 161 -4.85 14.90 -9.37
C LEU A 161 -5.90 14.53 -8.33
N MET A 162 -5.43 14.39 -7.09
CA MET A 162 -6.31 14.20 -5.96
C MET A 162 -5.80 14.96 -4.74
N VAL A 163 -6.70 15.34 -3.84
CA VAL A 163 -6.37 15.99 -2.56
C VAL A 163 -6.68 15.00 -1.44
N PRO A 164 -5.67 14.52 -0.69
CA PRO A 164 -5.91 13.54 0.36
C PRO A 164 -6.46 14.20 1.62
N ASP A 165 -7.20 13.46 2.43
CA ASP A 165 -7.73 13.93 3.71
C ASP A 165 -6.65 14.17 4.78
N ARG A 166 -5.42 13.73 4.52
CA ARG A 166 -4.24 13.97 5.36
C ARG A 166 -2.95 13.86 4.54
N ASP A 167 -1.88 14.39 5.10
CA ASP A 167 -0.55 14.34 4.47
C ASP A 167 0.07 12.95 4.55
N LEU A 168 0.27 12.31 3.38
CA LEU A 168 0.98 11.04 3.26
C LEU A 168 2.41 11.15 3.79
N PHE A 169 3.09 12.29 3.75
CA PHE A 169 4.48 12.38 4.18
C PHE A 169 4.65 12.56 5.69
N GLY A 170 3.62 13.06 6.37
CA GLY A 170 3.64 13.34 7.81
C GLY A 170 2.80 12.40 8.69
N CYS A 171 1.79 11.70 8.15
CA CYS A 171 0.89 10.88 8.98
C CYS A 171 1.59 9.63 9.56
N PRO A 172 1.16 9.11 10.72
CA PRO A 172 1.63 7.82 11.24
C PRO A 172 1.43 6.68 10.22
N GLU A 173 2.34 5.70 10.19
CA GLU A 173 2.25 4.56 9.28
C GLU A 173 0.93 3.78 9.40
N SER A 174 0.39 3.69 10.62
CA SER A 174 -0.88 3.03 10.90
C SER A 174 -2.09 3.71 10.26
N GLU A 175 -1.96 4.97 9.83
CA GLU A 175 -3.03 5.74 9.20
C GLU A 175 -2.97 5.73 7.67
N ILE A 176 -1.88 5.22 7.08
CA ILE A 176 -1.69 5.29 5.61
C ILE A 176 -2.83 4.58 4.88
N ALA A 177 -3.24 3.39 5.34
CA ALA A 177 -4.28 2.60 4.70
C ALA A 177 -5.69 3.25 4.76
N ASP A 178 -5.87 4.19 5.67
CA ASP A 178 -7.15 4.89 5.93
C ASP A 178 -7.23 6.26 5.24
N ILE A 179 -6.20 6.68 4.51
CA ILE A 179 -6.23 7.91 3.73
C ILE A 179 -7.39 7.84 2.74
N SER A 180 -8.11 8.95 2.59
CA SER A 180 -9.21 9.10 1.65
C SER A 180 -9.04 10.33 0.76
N SER A 181 -9.81 10.41 -0.33
CA SER A 181 -9.77 11.56 -1.26
C SER A 181 -10.85 12.58 -0.89
N LEU A 182 -10.45 13.83 -0.68
CA LEU A 182 -11.34 14.99 -0.54
C LEU A 182 -11.75 15.57 -1.90
N LEU A 183 -10.87 15.48 -2.90
CA LEU A 183 -11.10 15.98 -4.26
C LEU A 183 -10.42 15.03 -5.24
N THR A 184 -11.11 14.65 -6.31
CA THR A 184 -10.48 13.97 -7.46
C THR A 184 -10.78 14.74 -8.74
N VAL A 185 -9.75 15.03 -9.50
CA VAL A 185 -9.82 15.71 -10.79
C VAL A 185 -9.27 14.77 -11.85
N VAL A 186 -9.98 14.64 -12.98
CA VAL A 186 -9.57 13.82 -14.13
C VAL A 186 -9.71 14.66 -15.40
N GLY A 187 -8.59 14.87 -16.10
CA GLY A 187 -8.52 15.69 -17.30
C GLY A 187 -9.00 17.12 -17.07
N GLY A 188 -8.81 17.66 -15.87
CA GLY A 188 -9.26 19.02 -15.48
C GLY A 188 -10.72 19.13 -15.09
N ARG A 189 -11.48 18.03 -15.01
CA ARG A 189 -12.85 18.01 -14.50
C ARG A 189 -12.90 17.41 -13.11
N VAL A 190 -13.65 18.03 -12.21
CA VAL A 190 -13.88 17.45 -10.88
C VAL A 190 -14.85 16.28 -11.04
N VAL A 191 -14.45 15.10 -10.56
CA VAL A 191 -15.27 13.86 -10.64
C VAL A 191 -15.61 13.29 -9.27
N TRP A 192 -15.15 13.97 -8.22
CA TRP A 192 -15.43 13.64 -6.83
C TRP A 192 -15.11 14.85 -5.95
N GLY A 193 -16.01 15.19 -5.04
CA GLY A 193 -15.80 16.19 -4.00
C GLY A 193 -16.39 15.76 -2.66
N ALA A 194 -15.62 15.92 -1.58
CA ALA A 194 -16.05 15.66 -0.22
C ALA A 194 -15.62 16.81 0.72
N GLY A 195 -16.29 16.93 1.87
CA GLY A 195 -16.01 18.01 2.83
C GLY A 195 -16.17 19.39 2.20
N GLU A 196 -15.10 20.20 2.24
CA GLU A 196 -15.07 21.54 1.66
C GLU A 196 -15.17 21.56 0.12
N PHE A 197 -14.87 20.44 -0.55
CA PHE A 197 -14.93 20.33 -2.01
C PHE A 197 -16.25 19.80 -2.55
N ARG A 198 -17.22 19.48 -1.68
CA ARG A 198 -18.49 18.84 -2.07
C ARG A 198 -19.24 19.63 -3.15
N ASP A 199 -19.21 20.95 -3.06
CA ASP A 199 -19.96 21.82 -3.97
C ASP A 199 -19.33 21.92 -5.38
N PHE A 200 -18.15 21.30 -5.59
CA PHE A 200 -17.48 21.19 -6.89
C PHE A 200 -17.66 19.83 -7.58
N ASP A 201 -18.44 18.90 -7.01
CA ASP A 201 -18.64 17.58 -7.63
C ASP A 201 -19.54 17.68 -8.88
N ASP A 202 -18.90 17.85 -10.05
CA ASP A 202 -19.58 18.05 -11.34
C ASP A 202 -20.23 16.78 -11.90
N ALA A 203 -19.88 15.60 -11.39
CA ALA A 203 -20.28 14.32 -11.97
C ALA A 203 -20.29 13.19 -10.92
N PRO A 204 -21.30 13.14 -10.03
CA PRO A 204 -21.37 12.09 -9.03
C PRO A 204 -21.41 10.71 -9.70
N PRO A 205 -20.73 9.70 -9.15
CA PRO A 205 -20.71 8.37 -9.71
C PRO A 205 -22.14 7.81 -9.82
N PRO A 206 -22.45 7.01 -10.85
CA PRO A 206 -23.75 6.38 -10.96
C PRO A 206 -24.01 5.49 -9.73
N PRO A 207 -25.28 5.33 -9.30
CA PRO A 207 -25.59 4.51 -8.15
C PRO A 207 -25.11 3.08 -8.36
N ALA A 208 -24.57 2.47 -7.30
CA ALA A 208 -24.06 1.11 -7.36
C ALA A 208 -25.12 0.13 -7.88
N MET A 209 -24.73 -0.69 -8.86
CA MET A 209 -25.56 -1.77 -9.41
C MET A 209 -25.19 -3.13 -8.81
N PRO A 210 -26.12 -4.09 -8.76
CA PRO A 210 -27.53 -3.98 -9.15
C PRO A 210 -28.37 -3.18 -8.14
N ASP A 211 -29.60 -2.86 -8.52
CA ASP A 211 -30.53 -2.01 -7.75
C ASP A 211 -30.78 -2.47 -6.30
N TRP A 212 -30.67 -3.77 -6.05
CA TRP A 212 -30.81 -4.40 -4.73
C TRP A 212 -29.48 -4.49 -3.95
N SER A 213 -28.37 -4.03 -4.53
CA SER A 213 -27.03 -4.14 -3.92
C SER A 213 -27.02 -3.48 -2.54
N PRO A 214 -26.52 -4.17 -1.49
CA PRO A 214 -26.32 -3.58 -0.19
C PRO A 214 -25.51 -2.29 -0.25
N VAL A 215 -24.54 -2.19 -1.17
CA VAL A 215 -23.75 -0.97 -1.40
C VAL A 215 -24.61 0.19 -1.85
N ARG A 216 -25.66 -0.06 -2.64
CA ARG A 216 -26.60 0.98 -3.08
C ARG A 216 -27.48 1.47 -1.93
N ARG A 217 -27.85 0.58 -1.00
CA ARG A 217 -28.77 0.89 0.10
C ARG A 217 -28.06 1.41 1.36
N TRP A 218 -26.86 0.92 1.63
CA TRP A 218 -26.11 1.16 2.86
C TRP A 218 -24.74 1.83 2.61
N GLY A 219 -24.39 2.06 1.34
CA GLY A 219 -23.10 2.61 0.93
C GLY A 219 -21.98 1.56 0.83
N GLY A 220 -20.88 1.94 0.17
CA GLY A 220 -19.74 1.06 -0.11
C GLY A 220 -18.68 0.97 0.99
N TYR A 221 -17.53 0.38 0.66
CA TYR A 221 -16.34 0.46 1.49
C TYR A 221 -15.94 1.94 1.61
N GLY A 222 -16.05 2.52 2.81
CA GLY A 222 -15.90 3.97 3.06
C GLY A 222 -17.20 4.71 3.42
N ALA A 223 -18.38 4.16 3.12
CA ALA A 223 -19.65 4.70 3.66
C ALA A 223 -19.76 4.50 5.19
N TRP A 224 -18.91 3.63 5.73
CA TRP A 224 -18.63 3.49 7.15
C TRP A 224 -17.81 4.65 7.76
N GLY A 225 -17.48 5.68 6.96
CA GLY A 225 -16.85 6.92 7.38
C GLY A 225 -17.77 8.14 7.28
N ALA A 226 -19.05 7.96 6.90
CA ALA A 226 -20.04 9.01 7.12
C ALA A 226 -20.15 9.28 8.63
N ASP A 227 -20.34 10.55 9.02
CA ASP A 227 -20.46 10.94 10.43
C ASP A 227 -21.38 9.98 11.20
N GLY A 228 -20.81 9.26 12.17
CA GLY A 228 -21.55 8.30 13.01
C GLY A 228 -21.43 6.81 12.66
N ALA A 229 -20.58 6.40 11.72
CA ALA A 229 -20.45 4.98 11.37
C ALA A 229 -19.46 4.16 12.25
N PRO A 230 -19.68 2.82 12.40
CA PRO A 230 -19.36 2.08 13.62
C PRO A 230 -17.89 1.74 13.83
N LEU A 231 -17.08 1.66 12.78
CA LEU A 231 -15.69 1.19 12.89
C LEU A 231 -14.72 2.34 13.19
N GLN A 232 -14.89 3.49 12.52
CA GLN A 232 -14.22 4.73 12.95
C GLN A 232 -14.74 5.21 14.29
N ALA A 233 -16.05 5.08 14.57
CA ALA A 233 -16.59 5.33 15.91
C ALA A 233 -15.99 4.38 16.93
N ARG A 234 -15.73 3.11 16.62
CA ARG A 234 -15.07 2.17 17.55
C ARG A 234 -13.57 2.41 17.70
N MET A 235 -12.84 2.85 16.67
CA MET A 235 -11.43 3.21 16.81
C MET A 235 -11.26 4.57 17.52
N LYS A 236 -12.11 5.56 17.22
CA LYS A 236 -12.22 6.82 17.98
C LYS A 236 -12.75 6.59 19.40
N GLN A 237 -13.69 5.66 19.62
CA GLN A 237 -14.17 5.28 20.96
C GLN A 237 -13.15 4.45 21.72
N ALA A 238 -12.36 3.60 21.07
CA ALA A 238 -11.25 2.91 21.71
C ALA A 238 -10.17 3.92 22.14
N ALA A 239 -9.91 4.95 21.33
CA ALA A 239 -9.03 6.07 21.69
C ALA A 239 -9.64 6.96 22.81
N ALA A 240 -10.96 7.22 22.76
CA ALA A 240 -11.67 8.04 23.75
C ALA A 240 -11.94 7.30 25.08
N ALA A 241 -12.06 5.97 25.06
CA ALA A 241 -12.19 5.13 26.26
C ALA A 241 -10.92 5.16 27.14
N CYS A 242 -9.80 5.64 26.59
CA CYS A 242 -8.56 5.90 27.32
C CYS A 242 -8.46 7.33 27.90
N ALA A 243 -9.52 8.14 27.80
CA ALA A 243 -9.62 9.50 28.37
C ALA A 243 -8.54 10.51 27.90
N CYS A 244 -8.02 10.34 26.69
CA CYS A 244 -7.12 11.33 26.09
C CYS A 244 -7.93 12.41 25.37
N ALA A 245 -7.83 13.67 25.81
CA ALA A 245 -8.49 14.81 25.18
C ALA A 245 -7.81 15.28 23.86
N SER A 246 -6.61 14.76 23.55
CA SER A 246 -5.82 15.12 22.38
C SER A 246 -5.07 13.89 21.83
N ALA A 247 -4.85 13.84 20.52
CA ALA A 247 -4.03 12.82 19.86
C ALA A 247 -2.54 13.02 20.21
N CYS A 248 -1.96 12.13 21.02
CA CYS A 248 -0.55 12.17 21.36
C CYS A 248 0.23 11.17 20.49
N GLY A 249 0.81 11.63 19.38
CA GLY A 249 1.62 10.82 18.46
C GLY A 249 3.04 10.50 18.94
N VAL A 250 3.33 10.54 20.24
CA VAL A 250 4.71 10.48 20.75
C VAL A 250 5.12 9.09 21.25
N HIS A 251 4.19 8.21 21.65
CA HIS A 251 4.53 6.85 22.07
C HIS A 251 3.52 5.82 21.55
N GLY A 252 4.01 4.77 20.88
CA GLY A 252 3.17 3.65 20.44
C GLY A 252 2.42 3.02 21.60
N HIS A 253 1.12 2.81 21.42
CA HIS A 253 0.20 2.31 22.45
C HIS A 253 0.44 0.82 22.80
N ALA A 254 1.42 0.56 23.66
CA ALA A 254 1.67 -0.78 24.24
C ALA A 254 1.10 -0.93 25.67
N HIS A 255 0.01 -0.23 26.02
CA HIS A 255 -0.58 -0.28 27.37
C HIS A 255 -1.10 -1.67 27.77
N ALA A 256 -1.54 -2.47 26.81
CA ALA A 256 -1.95 -3.86 27.07
C ALA A 256 -0.80 -4.71 27.64
N LYS A 257 0.45 -4.41 27.27
CA LYS A 257 1.64 -5.10 27.77
C LYS A 257 2.01 -4.66 29.18
N ALA A 258 1.79 -3.38 29.51
CA ALA A 258 1.96 -2.84 30.87
C ALA A 258 0.84 -3.29 31.83
N TRP A 259 -0.39 -3.41 31.34
CA TRP A 259 -1.53 -3.94 32.10
C TRP A 259 -1.38 -5.45 32.40
N ALA A 260 -0.76 -6.19 31.47
CA ALA A 260 -0.51 -7.62 31.60
C ALA A 260 0.84 -7.98 32.25
N SER A 261 1.69 -6.99 32.59
CA SER A 261 2.95 -7.24 33.26
C SER A 261 2.75 -7.29 34.77
N GLU A 262 3.17 -8.38 35.42
CA GLU A 262 3.30 -8.45 36.88
C GLU A 262 4.48 -7.58 37.33
N THR A 263 4.26 -6.29 37.51
CA THR A 263 5.26 -5.39 38.09
C THR A 263 5.29 -5.52 39.63
N PRO A 264 6.44 -5.83 40.25
CA PRO A 264 6.56 -5.88 41.70
C PRO A 264 6.39 -4.47 42.29
N GLY A 265 5.27 -4.20 42.96
CA GLY A 265 4.93 -2.89 43.53
C GLY A 265 5.76 -2.43 44.73
N GLY A 266 6.98 -2.96 44.90
CA GLY A 266 7.90 -2.61 46.00
C GLY A 266 9.25 -2.04 45.55
N ASN A 267 9.45 -1.81 44.25
CA ASN A 267 10.68 -1.25 43.70
C ASN A 267 10.34 -0.22 42.62
N ASP A 268 10.58 1.06 42.92
CA ASP A 268 10.31 2.18 42.02
C ASP A 268 11.07 2.05 40.69
N ALA A 269 12.29 1.51 40.70
CA ALA A 269 13.06 1.29 39.47
C ALA A 269 12.42 0.22 38.55
N GLY A 270 11.76 -0.79 39.13
CA GLY A 270 11.03 -1.81 38.38
C GLY A 270 9.74 -1.28 37.77
N PHE A 271 9.03 -0.43 38.51
CA PHE A 271 7.81 0.22 38.06
C PHE A 271 8.08 1.20 36.90
N TRP A 272 9.06 2.10 37.04
CA TRP A 272 9.42 3.06 35.99
C TRP A 272 10.14 2.42 34.80
N GLY A 273 10.91 1.36 35.05
CA GLY A 273 11.55 0.56 34.00
C GLY A 273 10.54 -0.17 33.09
N ALA A 274 9.45 -0.68 33.64
CA ALA A 274 8.37 -1.33 32.87
C ALA A 274 7.60 -0.34 31.96
N LEU A 275 7.59 0.93 32.33
CA LEU A 275 7.00 2.02 31.55
C LEU A 275 8.01 2.73 30.62
N GLY A 276 9.27 2.26 30.56
CA GLY A 276 10.28 2.75 29.62
C GLY A 276 10.93 4.09 30.00
N CYS A 277 10.77 4.58 31.24
CA CYS A 277 11.21 5.92 31.67
C CYS A 277 12.33 5.90 32.73
N ALA A 278 13.36 5.05 32.57
CA ALA A 278 14.42 4.90 33.57
C ALA A 278 15.61 5.90 33.44
N CYS A 279 15.51 6.97 32.64
CA CYS A 279 16.65 7.87 32.40
C CYS A 279 16.78 9.05 33.38
N TRP A 280 15.89 9.23 34.37
CA TRP A 280 15.88 10.44 35.21
C TRP A 280 15.61 10.25 36.71
N ALA A 281 15.77 9.06 37.27
CA ALA A 281 15.62 8.84 38.71
C ALA A 281 16.87 8.16 39.31
N VAL A 282 17.63 8.93 40.10
CA VAL A 282 18.48 8.43 41.19
C VAL A 282 17.66 8.46 42.46
#